data_AF-A0A075NZK5-F1
#
_entry.id   AF-A0A075NZK5-F1
#
_cell.length_a   1.000
_cell.length_b   1.000
_cell.length_c   1.000
_cell.angle_alpha   90.00
_cell.angle_beta   90.00
_cell.angle_gamma   90.00
#
_symmetry.space_group_name_H-M   'P 1'
#
loop_
_entity.id
_entity.type
_entity.pdbx_description
1 polymer ?
#
loop_
_entity_poly.entity_id
_entity_poly.type
_entity_poly.pdbx_seq_one_letter_code
_entity_poly.pdbx_strand_id
1 'polypeptide(L)' 'MTDWINAVLFGIAVMAFALGLSSIIMSFMTTETGANAMKEKIEYGFFGVSGLIVCLVMGYALA' A
#
# COMPACT_ATOMS: atom_id res chain seq x y z
N MET A 1 11.33 -11.22 23.52
CA MET A 1 10.04 -10.56 23.19
C MET A 1 10.19 -9.61 22.02
N THR A 2 11.26 -8.80 21.98
CA THR A 2 11.57 -7.88 20.88
C THR A 2 11.67 -8.55 19.50
N ASP A 3 12.30 -9.73 19.40
CA ASP A 3 12.42 -10.44 18.11
C ASP A 3 11.06 -10.85 17.51
N TRP A 4 10.13 -11.26 18.37
CA TRP A 4 8.76 -11.59 17.97
C TRP A 4 8.00 -10.36 17.49
N ILE A 5 8.18 -9.21 18.15
CA ILE A 5 7.56 -7.93 17.75
C ILE A 5 8.12 -7.48 16.39
N ASN A 6 9.44 -7.58 16.19
CA ASN A 6 10.08 -7.22 14.93
C ASN A 6 9.62 -8.13 13.78
N ALA A 7 9.45 -9.42 14.03
CA ALA A 7 8.92 -10.35 13.02
C ALA A 7 7.50 -9.96 12.58
N VAL A 8 6.63 -9.58 13.53
CA VAL A 8 5.25 -9.13 13.22
C VAL A 8 5.27 -7.80 12.46
N LEU A 9 6.05 -6.81 12.91
CA LEU A 9 6.19 -5.52 12.25
C LEU A 9 6.70 -5.68 10.81
N PHE A 10 7.66 -6.59 10.58
CA PHE A 10 8.13 -6.92 9.23
C PHE A 10 7.02 -7.53 8.37
N GLY A 11 6.24 -8.46 8.91
CA GLY A 11 5.09 -9.04 8.20
C GLY A 11 4.06 -7.98 7.81
N ILE A 12 3.75 -7.04 8.71
CA ILE A 12 2.85 -5.92 8.43
C ILE A 12 3.44 -4.99 7.36
N ALA A 13 4.73 -4.68 7.42
CA ALA A 13 5.41 -3.86 6.42
C ALA A 13 5.30 -4.47 5.02
N VAL A 14 5.58 -5.77 4.89
CA VAL A 14 5.50 -6.50 3.62
C VAL A 14 4.06 -6.55 3.10
N MET A 15 3.06 -6.76 3.96
CA MET A 15 1.65 -6.72 3.55
C MET A 15 1.23 -5.32 3.08
N ALA A 16 1.59 -4.27 3.82
CA ALA A 16 1.31 -2.89 3.43
C ALA A 16 1.96 -2.54 2.09
N PHE A 17 3.19 -3.01 1.86
CA PHE A 17 3.88 -2.86 0.58
C PHE A 17 3.16 -3.58 -0.56
N ALA A 18 2.82 -4.86 -0.39
CA ALA A 18 2.15 -5.65 -1.42
C ALA A 18 0.78 -5.06 -1.80
N LEU A 19 -0.02 -4.67 -0.81
CA LEU A 19 -1.34 -4.05 -1.02
C LEU A 19 -1.22 -2.64 -1.63
N GLY A 20 -0.24 -1.86 -1.18
CA GLY A 20 0.05 -0.53 -1.71
C GLY A 20 0.48 -0.57 -3.18
N LEU A 21 1.43 -1.43 -3.53
CA LEU A 21 1.83 -1.61 -4.94
C LEU A 21 0.71 -2.15 -5.81
N SER A 22 -0.04 -3.15 -5.34
CA SER A 22 -1.15 -3.73 -6.11
C SER A 22 -2.22 -2.69 -6.46
N SER A 23 -2.53 -1.79 -5.54
CA SER A 23 -3.48 -0.71 -5.77
C SER A 23 -2.93 0.40 -6.67
N ILE A 24 -1.65 0.74 -6.57
CA ILE A 24 -1.01 1.62 -7.57
C ILE A 24 -1.14 1.00 -8.98
N ILE A 25 -0.85 -0.29 -9.13
CA ILE A 25 -0.96 -1.00 -10.41
C ILE A 25 -2.41 -0.95 -10.93
N MET A 26 -3.41 -1.22 -10.07
CA MET A 26 -4.83 -1.13 -10.44
C MET A 26 -5.25 0.28 -10.88
N SER A 27 -4.71 1.34 -10.28
CA SER A 27 -4.94 2.72 -10.72
C SER A 27 -4.52 2.93 -12.19
N PHE A 28 -3.44 2.29 -12.63
CA PHE A 28 -3.01 2.36 -14.04
C PHE A 28 -3.78 1.41 -14.96
N MET A 29 -4.33 0.32 -14.44
CA MET A 29 -5.05 -0.71 -15.19
C MET A 29 -6.58 -0.52 -15.22
N THR A 30 -7.11 0.62 -14.77
CA THR A 30 -8.56 0.90 -14.83
C THR A 30 -9.11 0.64 -16.25
N THR A 31 -10.15 -0.18 -16.32
CA THR A 31 -10.85 -0.53 -17.57
C THR A 31 -12.08 0.36 -17.79
N GLU A 32 -12.45 1.15 -16.78
CA GLU A 32 -13.54 2.10 -16.83
C GLU A 32 -13.22 3.27 -17.77
N THR A 33 -14.24 3.85 -18.41
CA THR A 33 -14.10 5.01 -19.31
C THR A 33 -14.99 6.16 -18.84
N GLY A 34 -14.49 7.40 -18.93
CA GLY A 34 -15.22 8.61 -18.54
C GLY A 34 -15.06 8.97 -17.06
N ALA A 35 -16.12 9.51 -16.43
CA ALA A 35 -16.07 10.03 -15.06
C ALA A 35 -15.70 8.95 -14.00
N ASN A 36 -16.07 7.69 -14.24
CA ASN A 36 -15.78 6.58 -13.33
C ASN A 36 -14.30 6.18 -13.33
N ALA A 37 -13.61 6.31 -14.48
CA ALA A 37 -12.19 6.01 -14.62
C ALA A 37 -11.31 6.94 -13.78
N MET A 38 -11.70 8.22 -13.72
CA MET A 38 -10.95 9.22 -12.96
C MET A 38 -11.12 9.02 -11.45
N LYS A 39 -12.31 8.58 -11.03
CA LYS A 39 -12.59 8.22 -9.63
C LYS A 39 -11.78 6.99 -9.19
N GLU A 40 -11.79 5.92 -9.97
CA GLU A 40 -11.01 4.70 -9.69
C GLU A 40 -9.51 5.00 -9.59
N LYS A 41 -8.97 5.82 -10.50
CA LYS A 41 -7.57 6.23 -10.48
C LYS A 41 -7.19 6.91 -9.16
N ILE A 42 -8.05 7.79 -8.66
CA ILE A 42 -7.81 8.53 -7.43
C ILE A 42 -7.93 7.62 -6.21
N GLU A 43 -8.96 6.77 -6.15
CA GLU A 43 -9.18 5.85 -5.02
C GLU A 43 -8.05 4.83 -4.90
N TYR A 44 -7.73 4.13 -5.99
CA TYR A 44 -6.64 3.16 -6.00
C TYR A 44 -5.27 3.83 -5.85
N GLY A 45 -5.08 5.03 -6.40
CA GLY A 45 -3.86 5.80 -6.22
C GLY A 45 -3.64 6.23 -4.77
N PHE A 46 -4.67 6.76 -4.12
CA PHE A 46 -4.62 7.17 -2.71
C PHE A 46 -4.41 5.98 -1.78
N PHE A 47 -5.13 4.88 -2.01
CA PHE A 47 -4.96 3.64 -1.24
C PHE A 47 -3.55 3.06 -1.43
N GLY A 48 -3.01 3.16 -2.65
CA GLY A 48 -1.66 2.74 -2.97
C GLY A 48 -0.57 3.51 -2.25
N VAL A 49 -0.63 4.83 -2.33
CA VAL A 49 0.34 5.72 -1.66
C VAL A 49 0.25 5.59 -0.14
N SER A 50 -0.95 5.49 0.43
CA SER A 50 -1.12 5.28 1.88
C SER A 50 -0.55 3.94 2.34
N GLY A 51 -0.72 2.85 1.57
CA GLY A 51 -0.08 1.57 1.84
C GLY A 51 1.46 1.65 1.86
N LEU A 52 2.06 2.40 0.92
CA LEU A 52 3.50 2.64 0.91
C LEU A 52 3.97 3.48 2.11
N ILE A 53 3.22 4.50 2.51
CA ILE A 53 3.54 5.30 3.69
C ILE A 53 3.53 4.41 4.94
N VAL A 54 2.54 3.55 5.11
CA VAL A 54 2.48 2.60 6.23
C VAL A 54 3.69 1.66 6.21
N CYS A 55 4.06 1.13 5.04
CA CYS A 55 5.26 0.31 4.90
C CYS A 55 6.53 1.05 5.37
N LEU A 56 6.70 2.32 4.97
CA LEU A 56 7.86 3.13 5.36
C LEU A 56 7.88 3.41 6.87
N VAL A 57 6.72 3.69 7.47
CA VAL A 57 6.60 3.89 8.91
C VAL A 57 6.95 2.61 9.68
N MET A 58 6.48 1.45 9.23
CA MET A 58 6.84 0.16 9.83
C MET A 58 8.33 -0.14 9.64
N GLY A 59 8.91 0.19 8.48
CA GLY A 59 10.34 0.08 8.24
C GLY A 59 11.17 0.97 9.18
N TYR A 60 10.71 2.20 9.45
CA TYR A 60 11.32 3.09 10.44
C TYR A 60 11.22 2.52 11.86
N ALA A 61 10.08 1.94 12.23
CA ALA A 61 9.91 1.31 13.54
C ALA A 61 10.78 0.05 13.75
N LEU A 62 11.26 -0.54 12.67
CA LEU A 62 12.15 -1.71 12.66
C LEU A 62 13.65 -1.36 12.65
N ALA A 63 14.00 -0.11 12.32
CA ALA A 63 15.37 0.39 12.22
C ALA A 63 15.93 0.79 13.59
#